data_AF-A0A0B8N478-F1
#
_entry.id   AF-A0A0B8N478-F1
#
_cell.length_a   1.000
_cell.length_b   1.000
_cell.length_c   1.000
_cell.angle_alpha   90.00
_cell.angle_beta   90.00
_cell.angle_gamma   90.00
#
_symmetry.space_group_name_H-M   'P 1'
#
loop_
_entity.id
_entity.type
_entity.pdbx_description
1 polymer ?
#
loop_
_entity_poly.entity_id
_entity_poly.type
_entity_poly.pdbx_seq_one_letter_code
_entity_poly.pdbx_strand_id
1 'polypeptide(L)'
;MTTDNTTVLAKFNGLCAEQGLLGRRDGMEDSDRIDGITDDTTLLRFLQGNHMDLSTALRQFQEATKFHRTKNVARLYDLISVHDFEDTRKLYPHWTGRRDSRGLPILMIDMAHLDQAAMVHWRETTEIPSQDACTDGGKITPDMEQRASVLHDYITRFVFPLCSAMKDRPETSTPISKSVYVVDASSLGLKQAWDLRYFARDISWILSTCYPETIDRIYVCNAPSYFSRMWSFLKKFVDPVTANKIAVLKSADVYGTLNQYISHDNIPTQFGGGFRFSNGMLPDLSTGTANGVRRATELASLVEIKAKKSDVLLK
;
A
#
# COMPACT_ATOMS: atom_id res chain seq x y z
N MET A 1 -19.72 -10.33 1.38
CA MET A 1 -20.48 -9.09 1.66
C MET A 1 -21.90 -9.48 2.05
N THR A 2 -22.53 -8.77 2.98
CA THR A 2 -23.97 -8.92 3.25
C THR A 2 -24.78 -8.20 2.18
N THR A 3 -26.04 -8.59 1.95
CA THR A 3 -26.95 -7.92 1.00
C THR A 3 -27.11 -6.42 1.28
N ASP A 4 -27.02 -6.03 2.55
CA ASP A 4 -27.05 -4.64 2.99
C ASP A 4 -25.82 -3.85 2.51
N ASN A 5 -24.61 -4.43 2.63
CA ASN A 5 -23.37 -3.78 2.18
C ASN A 5 -23.35 -3.55 0.66
N THR A 6 -23.89 -4.50 -0.13
CA THR A 6 -24.01 -4.33 -1.58
C THR A 6 -24.96 -3.18 -1.94
N THR A 7 -26.06 -3.04 -1.20
CA THR A 7 -27.01 -1.94 -1.40
C THR A 7 -26.40 -0.59 -1.05
N VAL A 8 -25.65 -0.50 0.05
CA VAL A 8 -24.97 0.74 0.46
C VAL A 8 -23.89 1.13 -0.55
N LEU A 9 -23.11 0.17 -1.04
CA LEU A 9 -22.08 0.41 -2.06
C LEU A 9 -22.69 0.94 -3.37
N ALA A 10 -23.80 0.38 -3.83
CA ALA A 10 -24.48 0.85 -5.04
C ALA A 10 -24.96 2.31 -4.89
N LYS A 11 -25.53 2.66 -3.73
CA LYS A 11 -25.92 4.06 -3.42
C LYS A 11 -24.72 4.99 -3.40
N PHE A 12 -23.63 4.57 -2.76
CA PHE A 12 -22.41 5.36 -2.70
C PHE A 12 -21.78 5.59 -4.08
N ASN A 13 -21.75 4.55 -4.91
CA ASN A 13 -21.30 4.65 -6.29
C ASN A 13 -22.12 5.69 -7.07
N GLY A 14 -23.46 5.66 -6.96
CA GLY A 14 -24.35 6.66 -7.54
C GLY A 14 -24.03 8.10 -7.09
N LEU A 15 -23.85 8.32 -5.79
CA LEU A 15 -23.46 9.63 -5.26
C LEU A 15 -22.11 10.11 -5.80
N CYS A 16 -21.12 9.23 -5.89
CA CYS A 16 -19.83 9.55 -6.47
C CYS A 16 -19.94 9.89 -7.97
N ALA A 17 -20.81 9.20 -8.70
CA ALA A 17 -21.06 9.46 -10.12
C ALA A 17 -21.71 10.84 -10.33
N GLU A 18 -22.73 11.18 -9.55
CA GLU A 18 -23.41 12.50 -9.58
C GLU A 18 -22.45 13.66 -9.31
N GLN A 19 -21.43 13.43 -8.48
CA GLN A 19 -20.39 14.40 -8.16
C GLN A 19 -19.20 14.39 -9.15
N GLY A 20 -19.26 13.57 -10.21
CA GLY A 20 -18.19 13.46 -11.22
C GLY A 20 -16.88 12.85 -10.68
N LEU A 21 -16.93 12.09 -9.59
CA LEU A 21 -15.74 11.53 -8.91
C LEU A 21 -15.26 10.20 -9.51
N LEU A 22 -16.10 9.55 -10.33
CA LEU A 22 -15.78 8.25 -10.93
C LEU A 22 -15.09 8.36 -12.30
N GLY A 23 -14.89 9.58 -12.81
CA GLY A 23 -14.16 9.81 -14.05
C GLY A 23 -12.70 9.33 -13.96
N ARG A 24 -12.11 9.00 -15.11
CA ARG A 24 -10.68 8.69 -15.21
C ARG A 24 -9.85 9.89 -14.72
N ARG A 25 -8.69 9.60 -14.13
CA ARG A 25 -7.75 10.63 -13.67
C ARG A 25 -6.96 11.18 -14.86
N ASP A 26 -6.49 12.41 -14.72
CA ASP A 26 -5.65 13.05 -15.73
C ASP A 26 -4.41 12.19 -16.00
N GLY A 27 -4.15 11.92 -17.28
CA GLY A 27 -3.05 11.06 -17.73
C GLY A 27 -3.38 9.58 -17.92
N MET A 28 -4.57 9.11 -17.52
CA MET A 28 -5.00 7.73 -17.76
C MET A 28 -5.65 7.56 -19.15
N GLU A 29 -5.29 6.50 -19.84
CA GLU A 29 -5.91 6.06 -21.10
C GLU A 29 -7.17 5.21 -20.86
N ASP A 30 -7.99 4.99 -21.88
CA ASP A 30 -9.20 4.16 -21.80
C ASP A 30 -8.91 2.67 -21.54
N SER A 31 -7.70 2.22 -21.88
CA SER A 31 -7.20 0.87 -21.62
C SER A 31 -6.77 0.67 -20.15
N ASP A 32 -6.49 1.75 -19.42
CA ASP A 32 -5.96 1.66 -18.07
C ASP A 32 -6.98 1.10 -17.10
N ARG A 33 -6.48 0.30 -16.16
CA ARG A 33 -7.29 -0.27 -15.08
C ARG A 33 -7.56 0.79 -14.01
N ILE A 34 -8.77 0.77 -13.47
CA ILE A 34 -9.21 1.68 -12.40
C ILE A 34 -8.98 1.12 -10.98
N ASP A 35 -8.34 -0.05 -10.87
CA ASP A 35 -8.01 -0.71 -9.60
C ASP A 35 -7.23 0.26 -8.71
N GLY A 36 -7.62 0.38 -7.44
CA GLY A 36 -7.00 1.27 -6.48
C GLY A 36 -7.45 2.74 -6.58
N ILE A 37 -8.27 3.11 -7.57
CA ILE A 37 -8.68 4.50 -7.85
C ILE A 37 -10.19 4.70 -7.63
N THR A 38 -11.01 4.06 -8.46
CA THR A 38 -12.48 4.21 -8.47
C THR A 38 -13.23 2.88 -8.54
N ASP A 39 -12.51 1.76 -8.46
CA ASP A 39 -13.12 0.43 -8.40
C ASP A 39 -13.92 0.20 -7.11
N ASP A 40 -14.83 -0.78 -7.13
CA ASP A 40 -15.71 -1.12 -6.01
C ASP A 40 -14.95 -1.43 -4.71
N THR A 41 -13.77 -2.05 -4.79
CA THR A 41 -12.94 -2.33 -3.62
C THR A 41 -12.43 -1.04 -2.99
N THR A 42 -12.05 -0.07 -3.83
CA THR A 42 -11.63 1.26 -3.38
C THR A 42 -12.79 2.02 -2.73
N LEU A 43 -13.95 2.09 -3.38
CA LEU A 43 -15.13 2.76 -2.81
C LEU A 43 -15.56 2.12 -1.49
N LEU A 44 -15.50 0.79 -1.40
CA LEU A 44 -15.81 0.07 -0.16
C LEU A 44 -14.84 0.42 0.97
N ARG A 45 -13.55 0.64 0.70
CA ARG A 45 -12.58 1.07 1.73
C ARG A 45 -12.96 2.41 2.35
N PHE A 46 -13.40 3.37 1.54
CA PHE A 46 -13.92 4.66 2.04
C PHE A 46 -15.19 4.48 2.86
N LEU A 47 -16.12 3.63 2.43
CA LEU A 47 -17.31 3.32 3.24
C LEU A 47 -16.94 2.68 4.58
N GLN A 48 -16.10 1.65 4.58
CA GLN A 48 -15.69 0.94 5.79
C GLN A 48 -14.95 1.87 6.76
N GLY A 49 -14.06 2.72 6.25
CA GLY A 49 -13.33 3.71 7.06
C GLY A 49 -14.23 4.74 7.72
N ASN A 50 -15.45 4.95 7.19
CA ASN A 50 -16.46 5.86 7.74
C ASN A 50 -17.68 5.11 8.31
N HIS A 51 -17.52 3.85 8.74
CA HIS A 51 -18.60 3.08 9.35
C HIS A 51 -19.87 2.96 8.48
N MET A 52 -19.67 2.85 7.17
CA MET A 52 -20.71 2.80 6.12
C MET A 52 -21.55 4.08 6.01
N ASP A 53 -21.12 5.20 6.60
CA ASP A 53 -21.78 6.50 6.47
C ASP A 53 -21.48 7.14 5.10
N LEU A 54 -22.52 7.25 4.27
CA LEU A 54 -22.40 7.75 2.89
C LEU A 54 -21.87 9.19 2.83
N SER A 55 -22.33 10.07 3.72
CA SER A 55 -21.99 11.50 3.67
C SER A 55 -20.53 11.73 4.03
N THR A 56 -20.06 11.09 5.09
CA THR A 56 -18.68 11.23 5.58
C THR A 56 -17.71 10.53 4.61
N ALA A 57 -18.07 9.35 4.10
CA ALA A 57 -17.30 8.67 3.06
C ALA A 57 -17.18 9.50 1.78
N LEU A 58 -18.26 10.15 1.34
CA LEU A 58 -18.26 11.00 0.15
C LEU A 58 -17.31 12.18 0.33
N ARG A 59 -17.38 12.87 1.48
CA ARG A 59 -16.51 14.00 1.80
C ARG A 59 -15.03 13.57 1.82
N GLN A 60 -14.71 12.44 2.47
CA GLN A 60 -13.35 11.92 2.49
C GLN A 60 -12.87 11.55 1.09
N PHE A 61 -13.72 10.91 0.28
CA PHE A 61 -13.37 10.54 -1.10
C PHE A 61 -13.18 11.76 -2.01
N GLN A 62 -13.97 12.83 -1.81
CA GLN A 62 -13.77 14.12 -2.47
C GLN A 62 -12.42 14.75 -2.10
N GLU A 63 -12.06 14.72 -0.81
CA GLU A 63 -10.79 15.25 -0.32
C GLU A 63 -9.59 14.48 -0.91
N ALA A 64 -9.63 13.15 -0.86
CA ALA A 64 -8.62 12.28 -1.48
C ALA A 64 -8.51 12.51 -2.99
N THR A 65 -9.65 12.60 -3.69
CA THR A 65 -9.74 12.88 -5.12
C THR A 65 -9.09 14.22 -5.47
N LYS A 66 -9.39 15.26 -4.68
CA LYS A 66 -8.82 16.61 -4.87
C LYS A 66 -7.31 16.58 -4.66
N PHE A 67 -6.84 15.96 -3.59
CA PHE A 67 -5.42 15.84 -3.28
C PHE A 67 -4.65 15.12 -4.40
N HIS A 68 -5.12 13.94 -4.84
CA HIS A 68 -4.47 13.20 -5.93
C HIS A 68 -4.42 13.99 -7.24
N ARG A 69 -5.48 14.75 -7.56
CA ARG A 69 -5.51 15.64 -8.73
C ARG A 69 -4.50 16.78 -8.57
N THR A 70 -4.52 17.51 -7.45
CA THR A 70 -3.59 18.62 -7.20
C THR A 70 -2.13 18.17 -7.21
N LYS A 71 -1.85 16.93 -6.78
CA LYS A 71 -0.50 16.36 -6.77
C LYS A 71 -0.13 15.59 -8.04
N ASN A 72 -1.03 15.50 -9.03
CA ASN A 72 -0.86 14.74 -10.26
C ASN A 72 -0.39 13.28 -10.02
N VAL A 73 -0.88 12.63 -8.96
CA VAL A 73 -0.39 11.33 -8.50
C VAL A 73 -0.53 10.25 -9.57
N ALA A 74 -1.69 10.20 -10.24
CA ALA A 74 -1.96 9.19 -11.27
C ALA A 74 -0.96 9.27 -12.43
N ARG A 75 -0.71 10.48 -12.95
CA ARG A 75 0.27 10.72 -14.00
C ARG A 75 1.70 10.47 -13.53
N LEU A 76 2.02 10.91 -12.31
CA LEU A 76 3.34 10.72 -11.73
C LEU A 76 3.67 9.24 -11.51
N TYR A 77 2.67 8.41 -11.19
CA TYR A 77 2.85 6.97 -11.04
C TYR A 77 3.53 6.33 -12.27
N ASP A 78 3.20 6.81 -13.47
CA ASP A 78 3.77 6.30 -14.72
C ASP A 78 5.11 6.95 -15.09
N LEU A 79 5.39 8.15 -14.55
CA LEU A 79 6.56 8.96 -14.94
C LEU A 79 7.67 8.99 -13.89
N ILE A 80 7.41 8.57 -12.66
CA ILE A 80 8.42 8.55 -11.60
C ILE A 80 9.63 7.73 -12.06
N SER A 81 10.84 8.24 -11.80
CA SER A 81 12.02 7.47 -12.13
C SER A 81 12.12 6.24 -11.22
N VAL A 82 12.62 5.12 -11.76
CA VAL A 82 12.89 3.91 -10.96
C VAL A 82 13.80 4.23 -9.78
N HIS A 83 14.77 5.14 -9.97
CA HIS A 83 15.64 5.61 -8.90
C HIS A 83 14.85 6.23 -7.75
N ASP A 84 13.98 7.21 -8.04
CA ASP A 84 13.23 7.93 -7.00
C ASP A 84 12.18 7.04 -6.33
N PHE A 85 11.57 6.13 -7.08
CA PHE A 85 10.68 5.12 -6.53
C PHE A 85 11.41 4.20 -5.55
N GLU A 86 12.56 3.65 -5.95
CA GLU A 86 13.35 2.72 -5.14
C GLU A 86 14.01 3.39 -3.92
N ASP A 87 14.44 4.63 -4.07
CA ASP A 87 14.90 5.49 -2.99
C ASP A 87 13.78 5.70 -1.95
N THR A 88 12.58 6.05 -2.41
CA THR A 88 11.41 6.20 -1.54
C THR A 88 11.03 4.89 -0.88
N ARG A 89 10.94 3.78 -1.63
CA ARG A 89 10.46 2.47 -1.15
C ARG A 89 11.21 1.96 0.08
N LYS A 90 12.49 2.32 0.24
CA LYS A 90 13.33 1.94 1.39
C LYS A 90 12.96 2.63 2.70
N LEU A 91 12.24 3.75 2.65
CA LEU A 91 11.85 4.57 3.81
C LEU A 91 10.45 4.21 4.35
N TYR A 92 9.70 3.40 3.61
CA TYR A 92 8.31 3.09 3.90
C TYR A 92 8.10 1.57 3.94
N PRO A 93 6.99 1.11 4.53
CA PRO A 93 6.62 -0.30 4.48
C PRO A 93 6.48 -0.76 3.03
N HIS A 94 7.28 -1.73 2.62
CA HIS A 94 7.31 -2.21 1.25
C HIS A 94 7.10 -3.72 1.16
N TRP A 95 6.55 -4.15 0.04
CA TRP A 95 6.16 -5.53 -0.14
C TRP A 95 7.37 -6.44 -0.27
N THR A 96 7.38 -7.48 0.56
CA THR A 96 8.43 -8.50 0.56
C THR A 96 8.35 -9.47 -0.61
N GLY A 97 7.26 -9.46 -1.39
CA GLY A 97 6.91 -10.52 -2.33
C GLY A 97 6.15 -11.70 -1.68
N ARG A 98 6.05 -11.68 -0.34
CA ARG A 98 5.41 -12.72 0.47
C ARG A 98 3.97 -12.33 0.87
N ARG A 99 3.19 -13.34 1.25
CA ARG A 99 1.80 -13.22 1.69
C ARG A 99 1.58 -14.02 2.97
N ASP A 100 0.63 -13.60 3.79
CA ASP A 100 0.12 -14.42 4.90
C ASP A 100 -0.75 -15.58 4.37
N SER A 101 -1.20 -16.46 5.28
CA SER A 101 -2.05 -17.60 4.97
C SER A 101 -3.41 -17.24 4.36
N ARG A 102 -3.87 -15.99 4.51
CA ARG A 102 -5.11 -15.47 3.90
C ARG A 102 -4.86 -14.89 2.51
N GLY A 103 -3.60 -14.74 2.11
CA GLY A 103 -3.17 -14.13 0.86
C GLY A 103 -2.93 -12.62 0.94
N LEU A 104 -2.96 -12.02 2.14
CA LEU A 104 -2.65 -10.59 2.31
C LEU A 104 -1.14 -10.36 2.11
N PRO A 105 -0.72 -9.34 1.34
CA PRO A 105 0.69 -9.02 1.18
C PRO A 105 1.33 -8.66 2.53
N ILE A 106 2.57 -9.13 2.72
CA ILE A 106 3.39 -8.80 3.88
C ILE A 106 4.29 -7.64 3.51
N LEU A 107 4.02 -6.47 4.10
CA LEU A 107 4.87 -5.29 4.00
C LEU A 107 5.82 -5.27 5.19
N MET A 108 7.09 -4.98 4.94
CA MET A 108 8.11 -4.92 5.97
C MET A 108 8.72 -3.53 6.07
N ILE A 109 9.05 -3.13 7.29
CA ILE A 109 9.85 -1.94 7.58
C ILE A 109 10.85 -2.30 8.67
N ASP A 110 12.11 -1.94 8.43
CA ASP A 110 13.19 -2.14 9.38
C ASP A 110 13.60 -0.80 9.96
N MET A 111 13.35 -0.60 11.25
CA MET A 111 13.64 0.66 11.91
C MET A 111 15.15 0.98 11.93
N ALA A 112 16.03 0.00 11.71
CA ALA A 112 17.47 0.26 11.61
C ALA A 112 17.82 1.18 10.44
N HIS A 113 16.98 1.19 9.39
CA HIS A 113 17.19 1.98 8.19
C HIS A 113 16.43 3.32 8.18
N LEU A 114 15.68 3.63 9.24
CA LEU A 114 15.05 4.94 9.44
C LEU A 114 15.88 5.81 10.39
N ASP A 115 17.19 5.82 10.18
CA ASP A 115 18.15 6.53 11.01
C ASP A 115 18.16 8.06 10.75
N GLN A 116 19.11 8.75 11.35
CA GLN A 116 19.21 10.20 11.20
C GLN A 116 19.50 10.62 9.75
N ALA A 117 20.32 9.87 9.00
CA ALA A 117 20.65 10.19 7.62
C ALA A 117 19.41 10.00 6.72
N ALA A 118 18.69 8.89 6.90
CA ALA A 118 17.43 8.63 6.21
C ALA A 118 16.39 9.73 6.49
N MET A 119 16.29 10.21 7.73
CA MET A 119 15.37 11.30 8.09
C MET A 119 15.79 12.67 7.56
N VAL A 120 17.09 12.93 7.39
CA VAL A 120 17.58 14.14 6.71
C VAL A 120 17.21 14.08 5.23
N HIS A 121 17.53 12.98 4.56
CA HIS A 121 17.17 12.75 3.15
C HIS A 121 15.66 12.87 2.92
N TRP A 122 14.85 12.25 3.78
CA TRP A 122 13.39 12.39 3.72
C TRP A 122 12.95 13.85 3.86
N ARG A 123 13.52 14.63 4.80
CA ARG A 123 13.21 16.05 4.95
C ARG A 123 13.58 16.87 3.72
N GLU A 124 14.69 16.58 3.07
CA GLU A 124 15.05 17.26 1.81
C GLU A 124 13.93 17.09 0.77
N THR A 125 13.29 15.91 0.69
CA THR A 125 12.14 15.71 -0.21
C THR A 125 10.89 16.50 0.17
N THR A 126 10.75 16.92 1.43
CA THR A 126 9.63 17.78 1.88
C THR A 126 9.82 19.24 1.47
N GLU A 127 11.05 19.66 1.19
CA GLU A 127 11.40 21.02 0.79
C GLU A 127 11.33 21.21 -0.74
N ILE A 128 11.21 20.13 -1.50
CA ILE A 128 11.02 20.14 -2.95
C ILE A 128 9.63 20.70 -3.27
N PRO A 129 9.50 21.73 -4.12
CA PRO A 129 8.19 22.19 -4.58
C PRO A 129 7.50 21.11 -5.40
N SER A 130 6.20 20.90 -5.18
CA SER A 130 5.38 20.01 -6.00
C SER A 130 5.47 20.40 -7.47
N GLN A 131 5.86 19.47 -8.32
CA GLN A 131 5.93 19.70 -9.75
C GLN A 131 4.65 19.22 -10.44
N ASP A 132 4.22 19.97 -11.46
CA ASP A 132 3.15 19.53 -12.34
C ASP A 132 3.74 18.59 -13.40
N ALA A 133 3.50 17.28 -13.23
CA ALA A 133 3.94 16.24 -14.13
C ALA A 133 3.35 16.35 -15.56
N CYS A 134 2.38 17.24 -15.78
CA CYS A 134 1.73 17.45 -17.07
C CYS A 134 2.37 18.55 -17.93
N THR A 135 3.20 19.43 -17.37
CA THR A 135 3.71 20.63 -18.08
C THR A 135 5.18 20.59 -18.44
N ASP A 136 5.99 19.81 -17.73
CA ASP A 136 7.43 19.77 -17.97
C ASP A 136 7.83 18.50 -18.73
N GLY A 137 8.21 18.64 -20.00
CA GLY A 137 8.96 17.62 -20.74
C GLY A 137 10.40 17.38 -20.20
N GLY A 138 10.67 17.86 -18.99
CA GLY A 138 11.94 17.74 -18.27
C GLY A 138 11.91 16.62 -17.23
N LYS A 139 13.05 16.45 -16.54
CA LYS A 139 13.19 15.47 -15.46
C LYS A 139 12.30 15.86 -14.27
N ILE A 140 11.24 15.10 -14.00
CA ILE A 140 10.37 15.29 -12.85
C ILE A 140 11.13 14.95 -11.56
N THR A 141 11.08 15.85 -10.58
CA THR A 141 11.59 15.61 -9.23
C THR A 141 10.44 15.68 -8.24
N PRO A 142 9.89 14.54 -7.79
CA PRO A 142 8.69 14.52 -6.97
C PRO A 142 8.98 14.88 -5.51
N ASP A 143 8.07 15.65 -4.92
CA ASP A 143 8.09 15.97 -3.49
C ASP A 143 7.75 14.75 -2.60
N MET A 144 7.86 14.92 -1.29
CA MET A 144 7.57 13.86 -0.31
C MET A 144 6.15 13.28 -0.43
N GLU A 145 5.14 14.12 -0.60
CA GLU A 145 3.73 13.70 -0.65
C GLU A 145 3.42 12.95 -1.94
N GLN A 146 3.98 13.41 -3.06
CA GLN A 146 3.97 12.76 -4.37
C GLN A 146 4.64 11.39 -4.31
N ARG A 147 5.85 11.31 -3.75
CA ARG A 147 6.60 10.06 -3.54
C ARG A 147 5.83 9.06 -2.69
N ALA A 148 5.30 9.51 -1.55
CA ALA A 148 4.50 8.68 -0.66
C ALA A 148 3.23 8.18 -1.36
N SER A 149 2.50 9.04 -2.08
CA SER A 149 1.28 8.66 -2.77
C SER A 149 1.54 7.63 -3.87
N VAL A 150 2.59 7.82 -4.69
CA VAL A 150 2.98 6.84 -5.72
C VAL A 150 3.30 5.47 -5.13
N LEU A 151 3.97 5.41 -3.98
CA LEU A 151 4.25 4.14 -3.30
C LEU A 151 2.97 3.45 -2.82
N HIS A 152 2.01 4.20 -2.28
CA HIS A 152 0.74 3.63 -1.82
C HIS A 152 -0.16 3.24 -2.99
N ASP A 153 -0.15 4.00 -4.08
CA ASP A 153 -0.74 3.64 -5.37
C ASP A 153 -0.14 2.34 -5.91
N TYR A 154 1.17 2.11 -5.74
CA TYR A 154 1.78 0.83 -6.11
C TYR A 154 1.19 -0.34 -5.31
N ILE A 155 0.92 -0.14 -4.02
CA ILE A 155 0.28 -1.18 -3.20
C ILE A 155 -1.17 -1.43 -3.66
N THR A 156 -1.96 -0.37 -3.84
CA THR A 156 -3.40 -0.51 -4.13
C THR A 156 -3.71 -0.84 -5.59
N ARG A 157 -2.94 -0.33 -6.55
CA ARG A 157 -3.15 -0.48 -7.99
C ARG A 157 -2.43 -1.70 -8.57
N PHE A 158 -1.39 -2.19 -7.91
CA PHE A 158 -0.61 -3.35 -8.38
C PHE A 158 -0.58 -4.51 -7.40
N VAL A 159 -0.09 -4.32 -6.17
CA VAL A 159 0.13 -5.44 -5.23
C VAL A 159 -1.20 -6.11 -4.84
N PHE A 160 -2.23 -5.33 -4.52
CA PHE A 160 -3.56 -5.83 -4.16
C PHE A 160 -4.25 -6.60 -5.30
N PRO A 161 -4.35 -6.07 -6.53
CA PRO A 161 -4.86 -6.83 -7.67
C PRO A 161 -4.08 -8.11 -7.94
N LEU A 162 -2.74 -8.05 -7.87
CA LEU A 162 -1.89 -9.23 -8.04
C LEU A 162 -2.21 -10.31 -7.00
N CYS A 163 -2.25 -9.94 -5.72
CA CYS A 163 -2.58 -10.87 -4.63
C CYS A 163 -4.01 -11.41 -4.76
N SER A 164 -4.95 -10.58 -5.24
CA SER A 164 -6.35 -10.99 -5.48
C SER A 164 -6.48 -12.05 -6.56
N ALA A 165 -5.68 -11.94 -7.62
CA ALA A 165 -5.67 -12.88 -8.75
C ALA A 165 -5.08 -14.26 -8.39
N MET A 166 -4.39 -14.36 -7.25
CA MET A 166 -3.79 -15.61 -6.80
C MET A 166 -4.85 -16.61 -6.35
N LYS A 167 -4.74 -17.84 -6.86
CA LYS A 167 -5.68 -18.95 -6.59
C LYS A 167 -5.31 -19.82 -5.39
N ASP A 168 -4.12 -19.62 -4.83
CA ASP A 168 -3.57 -20.37 -3.71
C ASP A 168 -3.91 -19.75 -2.34
N ARG A 169 -5.05 -19.05 -2.26
CA ARG A 169 -5.57 -18.42 -1.04
C ARG A 169 -6.95 -18.96 -0.69
N PRO A 170 -7.36 -19.00 0.59
CA PRO A 170 -8.64 -19.59 0.99
C PRO A 170 -9.86 -18.92 0.34
N GLU A 171 -9.92 -17.60 0.35
CA GLU A 171 -11.10 -16.82 -0.07
C GLU A 171 -10.94 -16.19 -1.46
N THR A 172 -10.88 -17.01 -2.51
CA THR A 172 -10.57 -16.55 -3.88
C THR A 172 -11.58 -15.56 -4.49
N SER A 173 -12.82 -15.51 -3.99
CA SER A 173 -13.88 -14.61 -4.48
C SER A 173 -13.84 -13.22 -3.86
N THR A 174 -13.12 -13.03 -2.74
CA THR A 174 -13.04 -11.73 -2.04
C THR A 174 -11.77 -11.02 -2.45
N PRO A 175 -11.80 -9.82 -3.05
CA PRO A 175 -10.59 -9.07 -3.38
C PRO A 175 -9.71 -8.79 -2.15
N ILE A 176 -8.40 -8.83 -2.34
CA ILE A 176 -7.42 -8.40 -1.35
C ILE A 176 -7.40 -6.88 -1.36
N SER A 177 -7.67 -6.27 -0.20
CA SER A 177 -7.73 -4.81 -0.03
C SER A 177 -6.90 -4.30 1.14
N LYS A 178 -6.19 -5.19 1.83
CA LYS A 178 -5.43 -4.92 3.05
C LYS A 178 -4.07 -5.59 3.03
N SER A 179 -3.13 -5.06 3.80
CA SER A 179 -1.81 -5.65 4.03
C SER A 179 -1.55 -5.94 5.51
N VAL A 180 -0.65 -6.89 5.75
CA VAL A 180 -0.05 -7.12 7.07
C VAL A 180 1.31 -6.43 7.10
N TYR A 181 1.55 -5.64 8.15
CA TYR A 181 2.80 -4.90 8.33
C TYR A 181 3.63 -5.61 9.40
N VAL A 182 4.91 -5.82 9.12
CA VAL A 182 5.89 -6.34 10.08
C VAL A 182 6.98 -5.30 10.25
N VAL A 183 7.13 -4.79 11.47
CA VAL A 183 8.05 -3.71 11.84
C VAL A 183 9.13 -4.30 12.72
N ASP A 184 10.41 -4.25 12.33
CA ASP A 184 11.51 -4.59 13.25
C ASP A 184 11.91 -3.36 14.07
N ALA A 185 11.57 -3.35 15.36
CA ALA A 185 11.91 -2.26 16.28
C ALA A 185 13.15 -2.53 17.14
N SER A 186 13.93 -3.60 16.86
CA SER A 186 15.09 -4.00 17.66
C SER A 186 16.15 -2.91 17.82
N SER A 187 16.34 -2.09 16.79
CA SER A 187 17.32 -0.99 16.74
C SER A 187 16.75 0.37 17.17
N LEU A 188 15.45 0.45 17.50
CA LEU A 188 14.74 1.71 17.66
C LEU A 188 15.15 2.43 18.94
N GLY A 189 16.00 3.45 18.81
CA GLY A 189 16.41 4.32 19.92
C GLY A 189 15.39 5.42 20.24
N LEU A 190 15.42 5.95 21.46
CA LEU A 190 14.50 7.02 21.90
C LEU A 190 14.62 8.30 21.05
N LYS A 191 15.85 8.73 20.71
CA LYS A 191 16.08 9.90 19.86
C LYS A 191 15.51 9.69 18.46
N GLN A 192 15.80 8.55 17.86
CA GLN A 192 15.29 8.17 16.55
C GLN A 192 13.75 8.16 16.52
N ALA A 193 13.14 7.53 17.53
CA ALA A 193 11.68 7.50 17.65
C ALA A 193 11.07 8.89 17.81
N TRP A 194 11.74 9.80 18.52
CA TRP A 194 11.32 11.19 18.60
C TRP A 194 11.39 11.85 17.23
N ASP A 195 12.49 11.73 16.50
CA ASP A 195 12.67 12.33 15.17
C ASP A 195 11.65 11.82 14.14
N LEU A 196 11.25 10.55 14.26
CA LEU A 196 10.23 9.92 13.43
C LEU A 196 8.80 10.46 13.64
N ARG A 197 8.54 11.27 14.67
CA ARG A 197 7.19 11.81 14.92
C ARG A 197 6.68 12.67 13.76
N TYR A 198 7.57 13.41 13.07
CA TYR A 198 7.20 14.24 11.93
C TYR A 198 6.88 13.40 10.71
N PHE A 199 7.74 12.42 10.42
CA PHE A 199 7.50 11.41 9.40
C PHE A 199 6.14 10.72 9.62
N ALA A 200 5.88 10.24 10.84
CA ALA A 200 4.63 9.57 11.19
C ALA A 200 3.42 10.49 11.01
N ARG A 201 3.51 11.74 11.47
CA ARG A 201 2.43 12.73 11.35
C ARG A 201 2.10 13.02 9.89
N ASP A 202 3.10 13.31 9.08
CA ASP A 202 2.90 13.78 7.71
C ASP A 202 2.36 12.65 6.82
N ILE A 203 2.81 11.40 7.06
CA ILE A 203 2.29 10.22 6.36
C ILE A 203 0.93 9.75 6.90
N SER A 204 0.63 9.99 8.19
CA SER A 204 -0.66 9.60 8.76
C SER A 204 -1.82 10.25 8.05
N TRP A 205 -1.72 11.52 7.64
CA TRP A 205 -2.80 12.18 6.91
C TRP A 205 -3.02 11.57 5.52
N ILE A 206 -1.95 11.33 4.75
CA ILE A 206 -2.04 10.68 3.43
C ILE A 206 -2.71 9.32 3.56
N LEU A 207 -2.27 8.50 4.52
CA LEU A 207 -2.84 7.18 4.79
C LEU A 207 -4.31 7.26 5.21
N SER A 208 -4.65 8.10 6.18
CA SER A 208 -6.00 8.19 6.72
C SER A 208 -6.98 8.74 5.69
N THR A 209 -6.57 9.73 4.90
CA THR A 209 -7.45 10.45 3.98
C THR A 209 -7.54 9.75 2.62
N CYS A 210 -6.39 9.36 2.05
CA CYS A 210 -6.33 8.87 0.66
C CYS A 210 -6.34 7.34 0.56
N TYR A 211 -5.85 6.65 1.60
CA TYR A 211 -5.71 5.19 1.59
C TYR A 211 -6.41 4.52 2.80
N PRO A 212 -7.68 4.84 3.09
CA PRO A 212 -8.39 4.26 4.22
C PRO A 212 -8.49 2.74 4.08
N GLU A 213 -8.56 2.04 5.21
CA GLU A 213 -8.81 0.60 5.29
C GLU A 213 -7.87 -0.29 4.45
N THR A 214 -6.60 0.12 4.29
CA THR A 214 -5.54 -0.66 3.61
C THR A 214 -4.67 -1.49 4.56
N ILE A 215 -4.84 -1.32 5.87
CA ILE A 215 -4.06 -2.02 6.91
C ILE A 215 -4.97 -3.04 7.62
N ASP A 216 -4.53 -4.29 7.70
CA ASP A 216 -5.17 -5.34 8.53
C ASP A 216 -4.59 -5.34 9.94
N ARG A 217 -3.27 -5.51 10.05
CA ARG A 217 -2.53 -5.58 11.33
C ARG A 217 -1.11 -5.05 11.15
N ILE A 218 -0.58 -4.42 12.19
CA ILE A 218 0.83 -4.02 12.29
C ILE A 218 1.46 -4.76 13.47
N TYR A 219 2.44 -5.63 13.21
CA TYR A 219 3.22 -6.32 14.22
C TYR A 219 4.54 -5.58 14.46
N VAL A 220 4.64 -4.90 15.61
CA VAL A 220 5.90 -4.29 16.05
C VAL A 220 6.72 -5.34 16.79
N CYS A 221 7.68 -5.91 16.09
CA CYS A 221 8.51 -7.01 16.53
C CYS A 221 9.76 -6.51 17.24
N ASN A 222 10.29 -7.32 18.15
CA ASN A 222 11.49 -7.00 18.93
C ASN A 222 11.40 -5.65 19.65
N ALA A 223 10.21 -5.28 20.14
CA ALA A 223 10.00 -4.00 20.79
C ALA A 223 10.88 -3.88 22.06
N PRO A 224 11.69 -2.80 22.18
CA PRO A 224 12.47 -2.57 23.39
C PRO A 224 11.60 -2.44 24.63
N SER A 225 12.15 -2.71 25.82
CA SER A 225 11.40 -2.65 27.09
C SER A 225 10.75 -1.28 27.36
N TYR A 226 11.32 -0.21 26.80
CA TYR A 226 10.81 1.17 26.89
C TYR A 226 9.79 1.53 25.79
N PHE A 227 9.54 0.65 24.82
CA PHE A 227 8.67 0.91 23.66
C PHE A 227 7.27 1.34 24.11
N SER A 228 6.66 0.67 25.08
CA SER A 228 5.30 1.00 25.53
C SER A 228 5.18 2.44 26.05
N ARG A 229 6.22 2.95 26.73
CA ARG A 229 6.25 4.35 27.20
C ARG A 229 6.36 5.31 26.02
N MET A 230 7.26 5.03 25.09
CA MET A 230 7.43 5.83 23.87
C MET A 230 6.18 5.83 22.99
N TRP A 231 5.55 4.66 22.81
CA TRP A 231 4.32 4.49 22.05
C TRP A 231 3.15 5.28 22.66
N SER A 232 3.06 5.37 24.00
CA SER A 232 2.05 6.19 24.66
C SER A 232 2.10 7.67 24.27
N PHE A 233 3.28 8.16 23.85
CA PHE A 233 3.46 9.49 23.30
C PHE A 233 3.22 9.53 21.79
N LEU A 234 3.84 8.62 21.02
CA LEU A 234 3.76 8.60 19.56
C LEU A 234 2.35 8.31 19.03
N LYS A 235 1.53 7.54 19.76
CA LYS A 235 0.13 7.25 19.39
C LYS A 235 -0.72 8.49 19.16
N LYS A 236 -0.33 9.67 19.67
CA LYS A 236 -1.05 10.93 19.47
C LYS A 236 -0.89 11.50 18.05
N PHE A 237 0.12 11.02 17.31
CA PHE A 237 0.43 11.45 15.94
C PHE A 237 0.00 10.41 14.90
N VAL A 238 -0.61 9.31 15.34
CA VAL A 238 -1.12 8.23 14.49
C VAL A 238 -2.63 8.23 14.60
N ASP A 239 -3.32 8.04 13.49
CA ASP A 239 -4.78 7.97 13.50
C ASP A 239 -5.27 6.83 14.43
N PRO A 240 -6.40 7.00 15.13
CA PRO A 240 -6.88 6.02 16.11
C PRO A 240 -7.16 4.63 15.52
N VAL A 241 -7.59 4.55 14.25
CA VAL A 241 -7.91 3.28 13.59
C VAL A 241 -6.65 2.47 13.37
N THR A 242 -5.58 3.10 12.86
CA THR A 242 -4.26 2.48 12.71
C THR A 242 -3.64 2.14 14.06
N ALA A 243 -3.76 3.02 15.06
CA ALA A 243 -3.25 2.75 16.40
C ALA A 243 -3.84 1.48 17.02
N ASN A 244 -5.13 1.21 16.77
CA ASN A 244 -5.81 0.00 17.24
C ASN A 244 -5.40 -1.29 16.49
N LYS A 245 -4.75 -1.17 15.33
CA LYS A 245 -4.24 -2.29 14.54
C LYS A 245 -2.83 -2.72 14.95
N ILE A 246 -2.18 -1.99 15.85
CA ILE A 246 -0.80 -2.26 16.30
C ILE A 246 -0.79 -3.31 17.41
N ALA A 247 -0.03 -4.39 17.18
CA ALA A 247 0.34 -5.40 18.16
C ALA A 247 1.83 -5.29 18.45
N VAL A 248 2.19 -4.98 19.70
CA VAL A 248 3.59 -4.85 20.14
C VAL A 248 4.05 -6.18 20.72
N LEU A 249 5.12 -6.74 20.17
CA LEU A 249 5.65 -8.06 20.52
C LEU A 249 7.07 -7.93 21.08
N LYS A 250 7.32 -8.63 22.19
CA LYS A 250 8.68 -8.85 22.70
C LYS A 250 9.35 -9.95 21.89
N SER A 251 10.68 -9.94 21.81
CA SER A 251 11.45 -10.89 20.99
C SER A 251 11.06 -12.36 21.19
N ALA A 252 10.78 -12.79 22.42
CA ALA A 252 10.38 -14.17 22.73
C ALA A 252 9.02 -14.57 22.10
N ASP A 253 8.13 -13.61 21.87
CA ASP A 253 6.76 -13.85 21.41
C ASP A 253 6.60 -13.66 19.89
N VAL A 254 7.61 -13.07 19.22
CA VAL A 254 7.54 -12.68 17.80
C VAL A 254 7.23 -13.88 16.91
N TYR A 255 8.09 -14.91 16.92
CA TYR A 255 7.93 -16.07 16.05
C TYR A 255 6.60 -16.78 16.27
N GLY A 256 6.28 -17.08 17.53
CA GLY A 256 5.04 -17.78 17.91
C GLY A 256 3.78 -17.03 17.52
N THR A 257 3.81 -15.69 17.50
CA THR A 257 2.69 -14.86 17.06
C THR A 257 2.60 -14.81 15.53
N LEU A 258 3.70 -14.54 14.83
CA LEU A 258 3.70 -14.46 13.37
C LEU A 258 3.33 -15.79 12.72
N ASN A 259 3.84 -16.91 13.27
CA ASN A 259 3.63 -18.26 12.73
C ASN A 259 2.17 -18.75 12.84
N GLN A 260 1.30 -18.05 13.57
CA GLN A 260 -0.15 -18.32 13.55
C GLN A 260 -0.80 -17.91 12.23
N TYR A 261 -0.22 -16.94 11.52
CA TYR A 261 -0.84 -16.33 10.34
C TYR A 261 0.06 -16.39 9.11
N ILE A 262 1.38 -16.45 9.30
CA ILE A 262 2.40 -16.41 8.24
C ILE A 262 3.15 -17.75 8.25
N SER A 263 3.29 -18.39 7.09
CA SER A 263 4.10 -19.61 6.97
C SER A 263 5.56 -19.34 7.33
N HIS A 264 6.24 -20.33 7.93
CA HIS A 264 7.66 -20.26 8.30
C HIS A 264 8.55 -19.69 7.18
N ASP A 265 8.39 -20.18 5.94
CA ASP A 265 9.19 -19.75 4.78
C ASP A 265 8.93 -18.31 4.32
N ASN A 266 7.89 -17.66 4.86
CA ASN A 266 7.54 -16.27 4.59
C ASN A 266 7.85 -15.34 5.78
N ILE A 267 8.26 -15.89 6.93
CA ILE A 267 8.69 -15.11 8.10
C ILE A 267 10.18 -14.78 7.96
N PRO A 268 10.60 -13.50 8.12
CA PRO A 268 12.00 -13.11 8.12
C PRO A 268 12.87 -13.92 9.09
N THR A 269 14.11 -14.22 8.71
CA THR A 269 15.06 -15.00 9.53
C THR A 269 15.36 -14.33 10.87
N GLN A 270 15.38 -12.99 10.92
CA GLN A 270 15.56 -12.23 12.17
C GLN A 270 14.40 -12.41 13.18
N PHE A 271 13.28 -12.96 12.73
CA PHE A 271 12.12 -13.32 13.55
C PHE A 271 11.96 -14.84 13.72
N GLY A 272 12.98 -15.63 13.35
CA GLY A 272 12.99 -17.09 13.51
C GLY A 272 12.40 -17.88 12.33
N GLY A 273 12.06 -17.22 11.22
CA GLY A 273 11.55 -17.88 10.01
C GLY A 273 12.63 -18.25 8.98
N GLY A 274 12.19 -18.64 7.78
CA GLY A 274 13.04 -19.07 6.67
C GLY A 274 13.34 -18.00 5.60
N PHE A 275 12.69 -16.83 5.66
CA PHE A 275 12.81 -15.80 4.64
C PHE A 275 13.98 -14.86 4.88
N ARG A 276 14.93 -14.76 3.93
CA ARG A 276 16.07 -13.84 4.03
C ARG A 276 15.67 -12.45 3.54
N PHE A 277 15.13 -11.64 4.45
CA PHE A 277 14.81 -10.25 4.16
C PHE A 277 16.03 -9.33 4.26
N SER A 278 16.12 -8.34 3.38
CA SER A 278 16.98 -7.17 3.54
C SER A 278 16.25 -5.90 3.09
N ASN A 279 16.46 -4.79 3.80
CA ASN A 279 15.77 -3.55 3.49
C ASN A 279 16.05 -3.08 2.06
N GLY A 280 15.00 -2.80 1.31
CA GLY A 280 15.11 -2.39 -0.09
C GLY A 280 15.37 -3.50 -1.08
N MET A 281 15.39 -4.78 -0.69
CA MET A 281 15.39 -5.88 -1.65
C MET A 281 14.17 -5.79 -2.57
N LEU A 282 14.31 -6.27 -3.81
CA LEU A 282 13.15 -6.45 -4.69
C LEU A 282 12.21 -7.51 -4.12
N PRO A 283 10.90 -7.43 -4.39
CA PRO A 283 9.94 -8.45 -3.94
C PRO A 283 10.37 -9.86 -4.36
N ASP A 284 10.58 -10.74 -3.38
CA ASP A 284 10.92 -12.13 -3.63
C ASP A 284 9.64 -12.97 -3.62
N LEU A 285 9.13 -13.24 -4.82
CA LEU A 285 7.85 -13.88 -5.01
C LEU A 285 7.90 -15.34 -4.55
N SER A 286 6.99 -15.72 -3.67
CA SER A 286 6.76 -17.13 -3.36
C SER A 286 6.52 -17.95 -4.64
N THR A 287 6.87 -19.24 -4.63
CA THR A 287 6.69 -20.13 -5.79
C THR A 287 5.26 -20.08 -6.33
N GLY A 288 4.26 -20.02 -5.45
CA GLY A 288 2.85 -19.85 -5.82
C GLY A 288 2.62 -18.56 -6.61
N THR A 289 3.04 -17.41 -6.05
CA THR A 289 2.93 -16.09 -6.72
C THR A 289 3.66 -16.05 -8.05
N ALA A 290 4.92 -16.51 -8.11
CA ALA A 290 5.71 -16.52 -9.33
C ALA A 290 5.06 -17.38 -10.44
N ASN A 291 4.49 -18.53 -10.08
CA ASN A 291 3.76 -19.37 -11.03
C ASN A 291 2.45 -18.73 -11.49
N GLY A 292 1.76 -18.00 -10.60
CA GLY A 292 0.57 -17.23 -10.96
C GLY A 292 0.87 -16.15 -11.99
N VAL A 293 1.93 -15.36 -11.76
CA VAL A 293 2.38 -14.33 -12.71
C VAL A 293 2.76 -14.94 -14.06
N ARG A 294 3.59 -16.00 -14.07
CA ARG A 294 3.99 -16.68 -15.31
C ARG A 294 2.78 -17.14 -16.13
N ARG A 295 1.80 -17.78 -15.50
CA ARG A 295 0.57 -18.22 -16.17
C ARG A 295 -0.23 -17.05 -16.74
N ALA A 296 -0.31 -15.93 -16.04
CA ALA A 296 -1.00 -14.74 -16.52
C ALA A 296 -0.30 -14.15 -17.77
N THR A 297 1.03 -14.07 -17.75
CA THR A 297 1.82 -13.60 -18.91
C THR A 297 1.68 -14.53 -20.11
N GLU A 298 1.73 -15.85 -19.90
CA GLU A 298 1.51 -16.85 -20.95
C GLU A 298 0.11 -16.72 -21.57
N LEU A 299 -0.93 -16.60 -20.73
CA LEU A 299 -2.30 -16.39 -21.21
C LEU A 299 -2.47 -15.10 -22.00
N ALA A 300 -1.89 -13.99 -21.55
CA ALA A 300 -1.92 -12.71 -22.27
C ALA A 300 -1.29 -12.85 -23.67
N SER A 301 -0.11 -13.49 -23.75
CA SER A 301 0.56 -13.74 -25.03
C SER A 301 -0.25 -14.65 -25.96
N LEU A 302 -0.94 -15.67 -25.42
CA LEU A 302 -1.83 -16.54 -26.20
C LEU A 302 -3.08 -15.82 -26.71
N VAL A 303 -3.63 -14.89 -25.95
CA VAL A 303 -4.76 -14.04 -26.37
C VAL A 303 -4.33 -13.11 -27.51
N GLU A 304 -3.18 -12.45 -27.39
CA GLU A 304 -2.63 -11.63 -28.48
C GLU A 304 -2.36 -12.45 -29.75
N ILE A 305 -1.83 -13.68 -29.62
CA ILE A 305 -1.61 -14.59 -30.75
C ILE A 305 -2.93 -15.01 -31.39
N LYS A 306 -3.97 -15.29 -30.59
CA LYS A 306 -5.30 -15.63 -31.11
C LYS A 306 -5.97 -14.45 -31.80
N ALA A 307 -5.88 -13.24 -31.24
CA ALA A 307 -6.40 -12.01 -31.85
C ALA A 307 -5.73 -11.72 -33.21
N LYS A 308 -4.40 -11.85 -33.27
CA LYS A 308 -3.66 -11.70 -34.55
C LYS A 308 -4.02 -12.78 -35.57
N LYS A 309 -4.34 -14.00 -35.14
CA LYS A 309 -4.78 -15.09 -36.04
C LYS A 309 -6.21 -14.91 -36.53
N SER A 310 -7.12 -14.35 -35.73
CA SER A 310 -8.49 -14.03 -36.19
C SER A 310 -8.51 -12.91 -37.23
N ASP A 311 -7.64 -11.91 -37.11
CA ASP A 311 -7.52 -10.82 -38.08
C ASP A 311 -6.93 -11.27 -39.44
N VAL A 312 -6.15 -12.36 -39.43
CA VAL A 312 -5.61 -12.99 -40.65
C VAL A 312 -6.63 -13.94 -41.30
N LEU A 313 -7.58 -14.47 -40.53
CA LEU A 313 -8.65 -15.34 -41.03
C LEU A 313 -9.90 -14.56 -41.52
N LEU A 314 -9.93 -13.24 -41.32
CA LEU A 314 -11.01 -12.33 -41.74
C LEU A 314 -10.62 -11.42 -42.92
N LYS A 315 -9.55 -11.76 -43.65
CA LYS A 315 -9.22 -11.19 -44.98
C LYS A 315 -9.35 -12.27 -46.04
#